data_AF-A0A0P9E7F6-F1
#
_entry.id   AF-A0A0P9E7F6-F1
#
_cell.length_a   1.000
_cell.length_b   1.000
_cell.length_c   1.000
_cell.angle_alpha   90.00
_cell.angle_beta   90.00
_cell.angle_gamma   90.00
#
_symmetry.space_group_name_H-M   'P 1'
#
loop_
_entity.id
_entity.type
_entity.pdbx_description
1 polymer ?
#
loop_
_entity_poly.entity_id
_entity_poly.type
_entity_poly.pdbx_seq_one_letter_code
_entity_poly.pdbx_strand_id
1 'polypeptide(L)'
;MLRKPEASETTGKEICQTLCEMVGVKNSAISAYHFAPRSIEKVVETVGLVNSGYEVEEPELLIPIRLAEESGLWPPPEILMESCLTPAGIARLYSVPHAIEVHLITEDRTTGPVPCNLMISEHEREVLISDHLTSALKTSVEDFAEGLWRFRDEPLTKLRKREKPQHW
;
A
#
# COMPACT_ATOMS: atom_id res chain seq x y z
N MET A 1 37.07 38.27 38.28
CA MET A 1 35.68 38.74 38.24
C MET A 1 34.77 37.53 38.33
N LEU A 2 34.02 37.44 39.44
CA LEU A 2 32.99 36.45 39.72
C LEU A 2 31.62 37.04 39.32
N ARG A 3 30.74 36.25 38.68
CA ARG A 3 29.33 35.99 39.07
C ARG A 3 28.61 35.14 38.02
N LYS A 4 27.81 34.18 38.52
CA LYS A 4 26.84 33.31 37.81
C LYS A 4 25.45 34.04 37.67
N PRO A 5 24.32 33.34 37.41
CA PRO A 5 23.62 33.21 36.12
C PRO A 5 22.17 33.78 36.17
N GLU A 6 21.41 33.69 35.08
CA GLU A 6 19.93 33.68 34.98
C GLU A 6 19.54 33.81 33.50
N ALA A 7 18.37 33.45 32.98
CA ALA A 7 17.45 32.32 33.10
C ALA A 7 16.39 32.59 31.99
N SER A 8 15.88 31.51 31.39
CA SER A 8 14.66 31.42 30.56
C SER A 8 14.51 32.34 29.33
N GLU A 9 14.60 31.72 28.16
CA GLU A 9 13.59 31.94 27.12
C GLU A 9 13.16 30.58 26.59
N THR A 10 12.02 30.13 27.10
CA THR A 10 11.26 28.99 26.57
C THR A 10 10.74 29.39 25.20
N THR A 11 11.26 28.81 24.12
CA THR A 11 10.62 28.89 22.81
C THR A 11 10.43 27.47 22.30
N GLY A 12 9.16 27.05 22.24
CA GLY A 12 8.75 25.68 22.03
C GLY A 12 9.41 25.03 20.82
N LYS A 13 10.21 23.99 21.08
CA LYS A 13 10.56 22.94 20.13
C LYS A 13 11.16 21.71 20.84
N GLU A 14 10.46 21.25 21.87
CA GLU A 14 10.56 19.88 22.36
C GLU A 14 9.15 19.36 22.58
N ILE A 15 8.53 18.81 21.53
CA ILE A 15 7.38 17.90 21.64
C ILE A 15 7.53 16.84 20.52
N CYS A 16 7.73 15.58 20.95
CA CYS A 16 7.70 14.30 20.21
C CYS A 16 8.84 14.07 19.20
N GLN A 17 9.92 13.31 19.46
CA GLN A 17 10.05 11.97 20.04
C GLN A 17 9.11 10.93 19.41
N THR A 18 9.69 10.09 18.54
CA THR A 18 9.41 8.66 18.28
C THR A 18 7.96 8.25 17.96
N LEU A 19 7.75 7.72 16.75
CA LEU A 19 6.90 6.54 16.41
C LEU A 19 6.35 6.67 14.98
N CYS A 20 6.76 5.77 14.07
CA CYS A 20 5.92 5.25 12.98
C CYS A 20 6.63 4.04 12.34
N GLU A 21 6.81 2.97 13.12
CA GLU A 21 6.78 1.62 12.54
C GLU A 21 5.29 1.29 12.39
N MET A 22 4.72 1.59 11.21
CA MET A 22 3.30 1.41 10.97
C MET A 22 2.99 -0.07 10.84
N VAL A 23 2.29 -0.63 11.83
CA VAL A 23 1.76 -1.98 11.76
C VAL A 23 0.76 -2.02 10.62
N GLY A 24 1.04 -2.80 9.57
CA GLY A 24 0.17 -2.82 8.42
C GLY A 24 -0.94 -3.87 8.53
N VAL A 25 -2.13 -3.47 8.09
CA VAL A 25 -3.29 -4.36 7.96
C VAL A 25 -3.20 -5.07 6.61
N LYS A 26 -3.36 -6.39 6.62
CA LYS A 26 -3.15 -7.25 5.45
C LYS A 26 -4.48 -7.80 4.96
N ASN A 27 -4.84 -7.46 3.72
CA ASN A 27 -6.05 -7.95 3.06
C ASN A 27 -5.67 -8.70 1.78
N SER A 28 -6.42 -9.74 1.40
CA SER A 28 -6.21 -10.46 0.13
C SER A 28 -6.74 -9.65 -1.04
N ALA A 29 -5.86 -9.30 -1.97
CA ALA A 29 -6.20 -8.64 -3.22
C ALA A 29 -6.04 -9.61 -4.40
N ILE A 30 -6.98 -9.55 -5.34
CA ILE A 30 -6.89 -10.21 -6.64
C ILE A 30 -6.74 -9.15 -7.71
N SER A 31 -5.72 -9.29 -8.56
CA SER A 31 -5.56 -8.47 -9.76
C SER A 31 -6.13 -9.18 -10.98
N ALA A 32 -6.92 -8.48 -11.80
CA ALA A 32 -7.35 -8.90 -13.15
C ALA A 32 -6.91 -7.83 -14.17
N TYR A 33 -6.52 -8.24 -15.38
CA TYR A 33 -5.92 -7.33 -16.38
C TYR A 33 -6.87 -7.06 -17.56
N HIS A 34 -6.97 -5.79 -18.01
CA HIS A 34 -7.55 -5.45 -19.31
C HIS A 34 -6.85 -4.26 -20.01
N PHE A 35 -6.08 -4.54 -21.06
CA PHE A 35 -5.91 -3.64 -22.23
C PHE A 35 -5.56 -4.50 -23.47
N ALA A 36 -6.42 -4.53 -24.49
CA ALA A 36 -6.33 -5.48 -25.62
C ALA A 36 -5.33 -5.04 -26.73
N PRO A 37 -4.74 -5.97 -27.54
CA PRO A 37 -4.76 -7.42 -27.48
C PRO A 37 -3.35 -8.03 -27.37
N ARG A 38 -2.99 -8.57 -26.21
CA ARG A 38 -2.48 -9.96 -26.11
C ARG A 38 -3.17 -10.61 -24.92
N SER A 39 -4.01 -11.57 -25.25
CA SER A 39 -4.83 -12.40 -24.38
C SER A 39 -3.98 -13.13 -23.33
N ILE A 40 -3.74 -12.51 -22.19
CA ILE A 40 -3.36 -13.21 -20.97
C ILE A 40 -4.18 -12.59 -19.83
N GLU A 41 -5.36 -13.15 -19.59
CA GLU A 41 -6.13 -12.93 -18.35
C GLU A 41 -5.43 -13.72 -17.23
N LYS A 42 -4.28 -13.22 -16.76
CA LYS A 42 -3.60 -13.85 -15.62
C LYS A 42 -4.15 -13.26 -14.35
N VAL A 43 -4.97 -14.02 -13.64
CA VAL A 43 -5.42 -13.62 -12.31
C VAL A 43 -4.37 -14.04 -11.30
N VAL A 44 -3.97 -13.12 -10.41
CA VAL A 44 -3.08 -13.44 -9.28
C VAL A 44 -3.72 -12.97 -7.99
N GLU A 45 -3.88 -13.91 -7.05
CA GLU A 45 -4.28 -13.63 -5.68
C GLU A 45 -3.02 -13.47 -4.81
N THR A 46 -2.98 -12.40 -4.02
CA THR A 46 -1.87 -12.11 -3.10
C THR A 46 -2.38 -11.36 -1.89
N VAL A 47 -1.62 -11.41 -0.80
CA VAL A 47 -1.86 -10.53 0.35
C VAL A 47 -1.20 -9.16 0.11
N GLY A 48 -1.98 -8.10 0.28
CA GLY A 48 -1.54 -6.71 0.20
C GLY A 48 -1.54 -6.02 1.57
N LEU A 49 -0.54 -5.17 1.79
CA LEU A 49 -0.33 -4.38 2.98
C LEU A 49 -0.93 -2.98 2.79
N VAL A 50 -1.97 -2.66 3.57
CA VAL A 50 -2.48 -1.29 3.64
C VAL A 50 -1.41 -0.40 4.27
N ASN A 51 -0.93 0.56 3.48
CA ASN A 51 0.03 1.56 3.92
C ASN A 51 -0.60 2.94 3.78
N SER A 52 -1.15 3.48 4.87
CA SER A 52 -1.78 4.81 4.83
C SER A 52 -0.76 5.96 4.70
N GLY A 53 0.54 5.69 4.81
CA GLY A 53 1.60 6.65 4.46
C GLY A 53 2.02 6.59 2.99
N TYR A 54 1.42 5.71 2.19
CA TYR A 54 1.56 5.68 0.75
C TYR A 54 0.46 6.56 0.13
N GLU A 55 0.71 7.87 0.20
CA GLU A 55 -0.20 8.93 -0.21
C GLU A 55 -0.03 9.26 -1.70
N VAL A 56 -1.11 9.09 -2.47
CA VAL A 56 -1.16 9.35 -3.93
C VAL A 56 -2.52 9.91 -4.33
N GLU A 57 -2.59 10.56 -5.49
CA GLU A 57 -3.82 11.20 -6.00
C GLU A 57 -4.80 10.21 -6.65
N GLU A 58 -4.34 9.02 -7.02
CA GLU A 58 -5.14 7.99 -7.69
C GLU A 58 -4.90 6.61 -7.06
N PRO A 59 -5.84 5.65 -7.19
CA PRO A 59 -5.62 4.29 -6.71
C PRO A 59 -4.35 3.67 -7.30
N GLU A 60 -3.44 3.25 -6.43
CA GLU A 60 -2.13 2.72 -6.81
C GLU A 60 -1.79 1.46 -6.01
N LEU A 61 -1.17 0.49 -6.68
CA LEU A 61 -0.69 -0.76 -6.11
C LEU A 61 0.79 -0.90 -6.42
N LEU A 62 1.62 -1.00 -5.38
CA LEU A 62 3.04 -1.31 -5.54
C LEU A 62 3.24 -2.80 -5.33
N ILE A 63 3.87 -3.47 -6.31
CA ILE A 63 4.20 -4.88 -6.23
C ILE A 63 5.71 -5.14 -6.25
N PRO A 64 6.18 -6.21 -5.60
CA PRO A 64 7.54 -6.72 -5.80
C PRO A 64 7.78 -7.13 -7.26
N ILE A 65 8.98 -6.91 -7.78
CA ILE A 65 9.36 -7.31 -9.15
C ILE A 65 9.17 -8.81 -9.39
N ARG A 66 9.37 -9.65 -8.37
CA ARG A 66 9.13 -11.10 -8.48
C ARG A 66 7.67 -11.44 -8.73
N LEU A 67 6.75 -10.75 -8.06
CA LEU A 67 5.32 -10.88 -8.36
C LEU A 67 5.03 -10.39 -9.79
N ALA A 68 5.65 -9.30 -10.23
CA ALA A 68 5.50 -8.80 -11.59
C ALA A 68 6.01 -9.81 -12.65
N GLU A 69 7.15 -10.45 -12.41
CA GLU A 69 7.70 -11.52 -13.26
C GLU A 69 6.78 -12.73 -13.29
N GLU A 70 6.37 -13.22 -12.11
CA GLU A 70 5.47 -14.37 -12.01
C GLU A 70 4.11 -14.09 -12.64
N SER A 71 3.60 -12.86 -12.57
CA SER A 71 2.33 -12.46 -13.18
C SER A 71 2.42 -12.08 -14.66
N GLY A 72 3.63 -12.09 -15.25
CA GLY A 72 3.84 -11.70 -16.65
C GLY A 72 3.68 -10.20 -16.92
N LEU A 73 3.71 -9.38 -15.86
CA LEU A 73 3.74 -7.92 -15.93
C LEU A 73 5.12 -7.35 -16.18
N TRP A 74 6.16 -8.16 -15.94
CA TRP A 74 7.56 -7.75 -16.12
C TRP A 74 8.26 -8.56 -17.23
N PRO A 75 9.03 -7.90 -18.11
CA PRO A 75 9.12 -6.44 -18.30
C PRO A 75 7.87 -5.90 -19.02
N PRO A 76 7.37 -4.69 -18.69
CA PRO A 76 6.27 -4.10 -19.43
C PRO A 76 6.73 -3.61 -20.82
N PRO A 77 5.80 -3.45 -21.79
CA PRO A 77 6.14 -2.99 -23.14
C PRO A 77 6.75 -1.59 -23.16
N GLU A 78 6.28 -0.72 -22.25
CA GLU A 78 6.79 0.63 -22.02
C GLU A 78 7.13 0.77 -20.53
N ILE A 79 8.33 1.26 -20.23
CA ILE A 79 8.80 1.47 -18.86
C ILE A 79 8.86 2.97 -18.60
N LEU A 80 8.01 3.46 -17.70
CA LEU A 80 8.18 4.76 -17.08
C LEU A 80 8.92 4.55 -15.76
N MET A 81 10.11 5.14 -15.63
CA MET A 81 10.87 5.11 -14.38
C MET A 81 10.57 6.37 -13.59
N GLU A 82 10.07 6.19 -12.37
CA GLU A 82 9.73 7.28 -11.46
C GLU A 82 10.69 7.29 -10.27
N SER A 83 11.05 8.50 -9.82
CA SER A 83 11.82 8.71 -8.60
C SER A 83 10.88 9.13 -7.49
N CYS A 84 10.62 8.23 -6.55
CA CYS A 84 9.68 8.45 -5.47
C CYS A 84 10.44 8.67 -4.16
N LEU A 85 10.01 9.66 -3.37
CA LEU A 85 10.53 9.84 -2.03
C LEU A 85 9.87 8.81 -1.10
N THR A 86 10.68 7.98 -0.46
CA THR A 86 10.23 7.02 0.55
C THR A 86 10.81 7.40 1.92
N PRO A 87 10.31 6.83 3.02
CA PRO A 87 10.94 7.01 4.33
C PRO A 87 12.43 6.61 4.37
N ALA A 88 12.86 5.70 3.49
CA ALA A 88 14.24 5.24 3.39
C ALA A 88 15.11 6.08 2.42
N GLY A 89 14.53 7.07 1.74
CA GLY A 89 15.19 7.89 0.72
C GLY A 89 14.54 7.77 -0.66
N ILE A 90 15.26 8.22 -1.69
CA ILE A 90 14.74 8.19 -3.07
C ILE A 90 14.80 6.75 -3.59
N ALA A 91 13.64 6.21 -3.95
CA ALA A 91 13.50 4.92 -4.63
C ALA A 91 13.22 5.14 -6.12
N ARG A 92 13.73 4.22 -6.95
CA ARG A 92 13.37 4.15 -8.37
C ARG A 92 12.33 3.05 -8.54
N LEU A 93 11.16 3.44 -9.02
CA LEU A 93 10.04 2.54 -9.28
C LEU A 93 9.72 2.53 -10.78
N TYR A 94 9.13 1.45 -11.25
CA TYR A 94 8.59 1.37 -12.59
C TYR A 94 7.08 1.54 -12.55
N SER A 95 6.56 2.47 -13.32
CA SER A 95 5.15 2.86 -13.36
C SER A 95 4.51 2.35 -14.65
N VAL A 96 3.32 1.75 -14.50
CA VAL A 96 2.46 1.35 -15.60
C VAL A 96 1.04 1.86 -15.29
N PRO A 97 0.65 3.04 -15.82
CA PRO A 97 -0.64 3.66 -15.53
C PRO A 97 -1.81 2.79 -15.98
N HIS A 98 -2.85 2.72 -15.13
CA HIS A 98 -4.10 1.99 -15.38
C HIS A 98 -3.91 0.54 -15.91
N ALA A 99 -2.84 -0.13 -15.48
CA ALA A 99 -2.47 -1.43 -16.02
C ALA A 99 -3.31 -2.58 -15.47
N ILE A 100 -3.94 -2.39 -14.31
CA ILE A 100 -4.57 -3.47 -13.53
C ILE A 100 -5.94 -3.07 -12.98
N GLU A 101 -6.77 -4.08 -12.73
CA GLU A 101 -7.98 -3.97 -11.92
C GLU A 101 -7.79 -4.75 -10.62
N VAL A 102 -7.99 -4.06 -9.49
CA VAL A 102 -7.87 -4.67 -8.17
C VAL A 102 -9.24 -5.04 -7.62
N HIS A 103 -9.37 -6.28 -7.18
CA HIS A 103 -10.47 -6.80 -6.40
C HIS A 103 -9.97 -7.13 -4.99
N LEU A 104 -10.84 -6.95 -3.99
CA LEU A 104 -10.58 -7.38 -2.61
C LEU A 104 -11.45 -8.62 -2.32
N ILE A 105 -10.81 -9.72 -1.92
CA ILE A 105 -11.47 -11.00 -1.68
C ILE A 105 -11.41 -11.34 -0.20
N THR A 106 -12.56 -11.73 0.33
CA THR A 106 -12.73 -12.37 1.63
C THR A 106 -13.49 -13.68 1.46
N GLU A 107 -13.55 -14.49 2.51
CA GLU A 107 -14.30 -15.76 2.53
C GLU A 107 -15.77 -15.64 2.09
N ASP A 108 -16.38 -14.48 2.32
CA ASP A 108 -17.82 -14.21 2.16
C ASP A 108 -18.13 -13.16 1.09
N ARG A 109 -17.13 -12.46 0.54
CA ARG A 109 -17.33 -11.31 -0.34
C ARG A 109 -16.16 -11.06 -1.27
N THR A 110 -16.49 -10.62 -2.48
CA THR A 110 -15.54 -9.99 -3.42
C THR A 110 -16.01 -8.58 -3.72
N THR A 111 -15.11 -7.59 -3.72
CA THR A 111 -15.41 -6.20 -4.10
C THR A 111 -14.42 -5.68 -5.14
N GLY A 112 -14.87 -4.76 -5.99
CA GLY A 112 -14.12 -4.27 -7.15
C GLY A 112 -14.97 -4.41 -8.43
N PRO A 113 -14.35 -4.30 -9.63
CA PRO A 113 -12.96 -3.91 -9.86
C PRO A 113 -12.69 -2.45 -9.51
N VAL A 114 -11.47 -2.15 -9.06
CA VAL A 114 -10.93 -0.78 -8.98
C VAL A 114 -9.79 -0.66 -10.00
N PRO A 115 -9.94 0.14 -11.07
CA PRO A 115 -8.83 0.46 -11.96
C PRO A 115 -7.70 1.12 -11.17
N CYS A 116 -6.46 0.68 -11.40
CA CYS A 116 -5.34 1.03 -10.54
C CYS A 116 -4.05 1.22 -11.34
N ASN A 117 -3.27 2.22 -10.94
CA ASN A 117 -1.90 2.40 -11.40
C ASN A 117 -1.01 1.33 -10.76
N LEU A 118 -0.10 0.77 -11.56
CA LEU A 118 0.80 -0.28 -11.10
C LEU A 118 2.21 0.29 -10.92
N MET A 119 2.74 0.16 -9.72
CA MET A 119 4.13 0.43 -9.40
C MET A 119 4.87 -0.89 -9.18
N ILE A 120 6.08 -1.01 -9.73
CA ILE A 120 6.94 -2.18 -9.57
C ILE A 120 8.23 -1.75 -8.88
N SER A 121 8.57 -2.44 -7.80
CA SER A 121 9.78 -2.20 -7.02
C SER A 121 10.73 -3.39 -7.07
N GLU A 122 12.02 -3.15 -7.30
CA GLU A 122 13.08 -4.16 -7.22
C GLU A 122 13.44 -4.54 -5.77
N HIS A 123 13.00 -3.75 -4.80
CA HIS A 123 13.45 -3.86 -3.40
C HIS A 123 12.31 -4.18 -2.43
N GLU A 124 11.06 -3.92 -2.82
CA GLU A 124 9.91 -4.23 -1.99
C GLU A 124 9.65 -5.74 -1.97
N ARG A 125 9.22 -6.26 -0.82
CA ARG A 125 8.97 -7.69 -0.62
C ARG A 125 7.50 -8.03 -0.42
N GLU A 126 6.67 -7.03 -0.14
CA GLU A 126 5.22 -7.19 0.01
C GLU A 126 4.47 -6.32 -0.98
N VAL A 127 3.24 -6.67 -1.30
CA VAL A 127 2.38 -5.77 -2.07
C VAL A 127 1.94 -4.63 -1.15
N LEU A 128 2.08 -3.37 -1.57
CA LEU A 128 1.60 -2.20 -0.84
C LEU A 128 0.35 -1.63 -1.51
N ILE A 129 -0.66 -1.36 -0.69
CA ILE A 129 -1.94 -0.75 -1.09
C ILE A 129 -1.91 0.70 -0.64
N SER A 130 -2.09 1.63 -1.59
CA SER A 130 -2.15 3.06 -1.28
C SER A 130 -3.36 3.45 -0.44
N ASP A 131 -3.33 4.64 0.15
CA ASP A 131 -4.47 5.21 0.86
C ASP A 131 -5.70 5.39 -0.05
N HIS A 132 -5.47 5.82 -1.29
CA HIS A 132 -6.51 6.06 -2.28
C HIS A 132 -7.14 4.76 -2.77
N LEU A 133 -6.34 3.70 -2.98
CA LEU A 133 -6.85 2.36 -3.30
C LEU A 133 -7.62 1.76 -2.11
N THR A 134 -7.10 1.89 -0.89
CA THR A 134 -7.80 1.49 0.34
C THR A 134 -9.17 2.18 0.44
N SER A 135 -9.23 3.46 0.03
CA SER A 135 -10.48 4.21 0.01
C SER A 135 -11.45 3.75 -1.06
N ALA A 136 -10.96 3.50 -2.28
CA ALA A 136 -11.75 3.00 -3.39
C ALA A 136 -12.35 1.60 -3.09
N LEU A 137 -11.59 0.75 -2.40
CA LEU A 137 -12.04 -0.57 -1.92
C LEU A 137 -13.00 -0.49 -0.72
N LYS A 138 -13.27 0.71 -0.20
CA LYS A 138 -14.20 0.97 0.90
C LYS A 138 -13.86 0.17 2.16
N THR A 139 -12.57 0.06 2.48
CA THR A 139 -12.12 -0.57 3.72
C THR A 139 -11.85 0.45 4.83
N SER A 140 -12.00 0.00 6.07
CA SER A 140 -11.62 0.72 7.28
C SER A 140 -10.73 -0.18 8.12
N VAL A 141 -9.56 0.34 8.50
CA VAL A 141 -8.70 -0.27 9.52
C VAL A 141 -9.21 0.14 10.89
N GLU A 142 -9.43 -0.83 11.76
CA GLU A 142 -9.99 -0.63 13.09
C GLU A 142 -8.91 -0.79 14.18
N ASP A 143 -8.00 -1.76 14.01
CA ASP A 143 -6.85 -1.93 14.89
C ASP A 143 -5.63 -2.40 14.08
N PHE A 144 -4.61 -1.56 14.00
CA PHE A 144 -3.39 -1.89 13.25
C PHE A 144 -2.60 -3.03 13.91
N ALA A 145 -2.44 -3.00 15.24
CA ALA A 145 -1.64 -3.96 16.00
C ALA A 145 -2.21 -5.39 15.87
N GLU A 146 -3.51 -5.50 16.10
CA GLU A 146 -4.25 -6.76 16.01
C GLU A 146 -4.59 -7.15 14.56
N GLY A 147 -4.45 -6.20 13.63
CA GLY A 147 -4.78 -6.42 12.22
C GLY A 147 -6.28 -6.55 12.00
N LEU A 148 -7.08 -5.74 12.69
CA LEU A 148 -8.53 -5.74 12.58
C LEU A 148 -8.99 -4.69 11.58
N TRP A 149 -9.93 -5.09 10.74
CA TRP A 149 -10.48 -4.23 9.69
C TRP A 149 -11.92 -4.63 9.37
N ARG A 150 -12.59 -3.83 8.54
CA ARG A 150 -13.92 -4.13 8.01
C ARG A 150 -14.16 -3.43 6.68
N PHE A 151 -15.19 -3.84 5.95
CA PHE A 151 -15.75 -2.97 4.93
C PHE A 151 -16.52 -1.81 5.60
N ARG A 152 -16.51 -0.62 4.98
CA ARG A 152 -17.15 0.58 5.54
C ARG A 152 -18.66 0.44 5.71
N ASP A 153 -19.29 -0.40 4.88
CA ASP A 153 -20.72 -0.72 4.94
C ASP A 153 -21.05 -1.81 5.99
N GLU A 154 -20.05 -2.40 6.63
CA GLU A 154 -20.23 -3.35 7.72
C GLU A 154 -20.38 -2.65 9.08
N PRO A 155 -21.19 -3.23 10.00
CA PRO A 155 -21.31 -2.71 11.34
C PRO A 155 -19.97 -2.80 12.09
N LEU A 156 -19.75 -1.93 13.07
CA LEU A 156 -18.53 -1.91 13.91
C LEU A 156 -18.27 -3.24 14.64
N THR A 157 -19.29 -4.08 14.79
CA THR A 157 -19.19 -5.40 15.42
C THR A 157 -18.65 -6.48 14.48
N LYS A 158 -18.64 -6.26 13.16
CA LYS A 158 -18.12 -7.23 12.18
C LYS A 158 -16.66 -6.91 11.88
N LEU A 159 -15.78 -7.35 12.79
CA LEU A 159 -14.33 -7.21 12.64
C LEU A 159 -13.76 -8.42 11.91
N ARG A 160 -12.96 -8.14 10.89
CA ARG A 160 -12.21 -9.11 10.09
C ARG A 160 -10.77 -9.12 10.58
N LYS A 161 -10.14 -10.28 10.55
CA LYS A 161 -8.71 -10.43 10.85
C LYS A 161 -7.90 -10.29 9.57
N ARG A 162 -6.68 -9.76 9.72
CA ARG A 162 -5.69 -9.72 8.65
C ARG A 162 -5.28 -11.13 8.22
N GLU A 163 -4.87 -11.24 6.97
CA GLU A 163 -4.17 -12.42 6.47
C GLU A 163 -2.72 -12.46 6.94
N LYS A 164 -2.09 -13.63 6.81
CA LYS A 164 -0.66 -13.76 7.08
C LYS A 164 0.15 -12.94 6.05
N PRO A 165 1.26 -12.32 6.48
CA PRO A 165 2.26 -11.75 5.56
C PRO A 165 2.58 -12.66 4.38
N GLN A 166 2.59 -12.12 3.17
CA GLN A 166 3.07 -12.81 1.98
C GLN A 166 4.24 -12.03 1.41
N HIS A 167 5.38 -12.72 1.29
CA HIS A 167 6.61 -12.18 0.75
C HIS A 167 6.91 -12.82 -0.60
N TRP A 168 7.43 -12.03 -1.53
CA TRP A 168 7.82 -12.44 -2.88
C TRP A 168 9.35 -12.45 -3.04
#